data_AF-A0A2V6IBP8-F1
#
_entry.id   AF-A0A2V6IBP8-F1
#
_cell.length_a   1.000
_cell.length_b   1.000
_cell.length_c   1.000
_cell.angle_alpha   90.00
_cell.angle_beta   90.00
_cell.angle_gamma   90.00
#
_symmetry.space_group_name_H-M   'P 1'
#
loop_
_entity.id
_entity.type
_entity.pdbx_description
1 polymer ?
#
loop_
_entity_poly.entity_id
_entity_poly.type
_entity_poly.pdbx_seq_one_letter_code
_entity_poly.pdbx_strand_id
1 'polypeptide(L)'
;MQVTSLVRARRNGADVLLKTKTETDAANEIQVRLRELIKLAKEQGYLTFDDLNEALPDGITDANELDAILTRLRRMEIDVIEASDVDRHKEVKKDLDEEEEEKPETKLDILDDPVRMYLKQMGQVPLLTREQEVEISKRIEEAENIVQKHINRFGFTARAHLDLAQKLTEGRERFDRVILDKKIESRERYMKILPRLCKQVEKLGDTITQNYAKLSSNSSKKDTKGLKAFQRTLASLQQLYPKFYFKQKVTEEFVHLADEHYRTLLNVQGEIAKHRRSSGAHSPVGIKSRELEKSVWLSLDEYAEQYQSLKSWLRKALRAKT
;
A
#
# COMPACT_ATOMS: atom_id res chain seq x y z
N MET A 1 -57.66 -4.35 -19.57
CA MET A 1 -58.92 -3.59 -19.76
C MET A 1 -58.91 -2.45 -18.74
N GLN A 2 -58.62 -1.21 -19.17
CA GLN A 2 -59.56 -0.13 -19.60
C GLN A 2 -60.20 0.61 -18.40
N VAL A 3 -59.83 1.86 -18.01
CA VAL A 3 -60.27 3.24 -18.44
C VAL A 3 -61.80 3.47 -18.57
N THR A 4 -62.42 4.61 -18.15
CA THR A 4 -61.93 5.99 -17.82
C THR A 4 -62.88 6.80 -16.87
N SER A 5 -62.37 7.88 -16.23
CA SER A 5 -63.06 9.20 -15.93
C SER A 5 -64.26 9.29 -14.95
N LEU A 6 -64.76 10.45 -14.46
CA LEU A 6 -64.29 11.82 -14.05
C LEU A 6 -65.57 12.68 -13.73
N VAL A 7 -65.50 13.80 -12.97
CA VAL A 7 -66.22 15.12 -13.15
C VAL A 7 -66.77 15.82 -11.87
N ARG A 8 -66.17 17.00 -11.54
CA ARG A 8 -66.69 18.28 -10.93
C ARG A 8 -67.48 18.25 -9.58
N ALA A 9 -67.58 19.33 -8.77
CA ALA A 9 -67.41 20.78 -9.03
C ALA A 9 -66.84 21.60 -7.83
N ARG A 10 -66.41 22.85 -8.09
CA ARG A 10 -65.91 23.84 -7.10
C ARG A 10 -66.94 24.95 -6.84
N ARG A 11 -67.06 25.43 -5.59
CA ARG A 11 -67.43 26.81 -5.18
C ARG A 11 -67.32 26.94 -3.64
N ASN A 12 -66.21 27.48 -3.12
CA ASN A 12 -66.04 27.88 -1.70
C ASN A 12 -64.72 28.68 -1.42
N GLY A 13 -63.98 29.11 -2.45
CA GLY A 13 -62.57 29.50 -2.31
C GLY A 13 -62.25 30.99 -2.10
N ALA A 14 -63.24 31.87 -1.97
CA ALA A 14 -63.00 33.32 -1.91
C ALA A 14 -62.83 33.83 -0.47
N ASP A 15 -63.77 33.56 0.44
CA ASP A 15 -63.72 34.01 1.84
C ASP A 15 -62.55 33.39 2.63
N VAL A 16 -62.19 32.15 2.32
CA VAL A 16 -61.02 31.48 2.94
C VAL A 16 -59.73 32.23 2.62
N LEU A 17 -59.61 32.78 1.40
CA LEU A 17 -58.36 33.33 0.88
C LEU A 17 -57.94 34.65 1.56
N LEU A 18 -58.90 35.42 2.07
CA LEU A 18 -58.64 36.68 2.77
C LEU A 18 -58.13 36.46 4.19
N LYS A 19 -58.68 35.48 4.93
CA LYS A 19 -58.16 35.08 6.25
C LYS A 19 -56.75 34.48 6.15
N THR A 20 -56.52 33.57 5.20
CA THR A 20 -55.22 32.91 5.07
C THR A 20 -54.08 33.87 4.70
N LYS A 21 -54.38 35.05 4.13
CA LYS A 21 -53.35 36.00 3.70
C LYS A 21 -52.76 36.81 4.86
N THR A 22 -53.59 37.24 5.80
CA THR A 22 -53.14 37.99 6.99
C THR A 22 -52.35 37.11 7.96
N GLU A 23 -52.74 35.84 8.11
CA GLU A 23 -52.02 34.86 8.93
C GLU A 23 -50.62 34.55 8.36
N THR A 24 -50.47 34.48 7.03
CA THR A 24 -49.16 34.19 6.40
C THR A 24 -48.16 35.34 6.50
N ASP A 25 -48.61 36.60 6.50
CA ASP A 25 -47.70 37.74 6.61
C ASP A 25 -47.19 37.90 8.05
N ALA A 26 -48.07 37.75 9.05
CA ALA A 26 -47.68 37.74 10.47
C ALA A 26 -46.68 36.60 10.79
N ALA A 27 -46.91 35.39 10.28
CA ALA A 27 -46.01 34.25 10.49
C ALA A 27 -44.62 34.46 9.86
N ASN A 28 -44.50 35.26 8.80
CA ASN A 28 -43.21 35.62 8.20
C ASN A 28 -42.48 36.69 9.01
N GLU A 29 -43.21 37.70 9.50
CA GLU A 29 -42.65 38.76 10.36
C GLU A 29 -42.08 38.18 11.66
N ILE A 30 -42.82 37.28 12.31
CA ILE A 30 -42.36 36.53 13.50
C ILE A 30 -41.06 35.76 13.22
N GLN A 31 -40.91 35.16 12.03
CA GLN A 31 -39.67 34.44 11.66
C GLN A 31 -38.48 35.36 11.39
N VAL A 32 -38.71 36.62 10.99
CA VAL A 32 -37.65 37.62 10.86
C VAL A 32 -37.21 38.08 12.24
N ARG A 33 -38.15 38.47 13.11
CA ARG A 33 -37.86 38.90 14.49
C ARG A 33 -37.20 37.82 15.34
N LEU A 34 -37.67 36.57 15.24
CA LEU A 34 -37.02 35.43 15.91
C LEU A 34 -35.57 35.22 15.43
N ARG A 35 -35.24 35.55 14.18
CA ARG A 35 -33.87 35.48 13.66
C ARG A 35 -32.99 36.61 14.22
N GLU A 36 -33.55 37.79 14.44
CA GLU A 36 -32.89 38.92 15.12
C GLU A 36 -32.60 38.57 16.59
N LEU A 37 -33.59 38.02 17.31
CA LEU A 37 -33.43 37.52 18.67
C LEU A 37 -32.35 36.42 18.78
N ILE A 38 -32.34 35.45 17.86
CA ILE A 38 -31.29 34.41 17.84
C ILE A 38 -29.90 34.99 17.57
N LYS A 39 -29.79 36.11 16.83
CA LYS A 39 -28.50 36.80 16.63
C LYS A 39 -28.04 37.49 17.91
N LEU A 40 -28.91 38.24 18.58
CA LEU A 40 -28.62 38.90 19.86
C LEU A 40 -28.24 37.87 20.94
N ALA A 41 -29.02 36.79 21.07
CA ALA A 41 -28.75 35.71 21.99
C ALA A 41 -27.42 34.98 21.73
N LYS A 42 -26.95 34.93 20.48
CA LYS A 42 -25.61 34.40 20.15
C LYS A 42 -24.46 35.38 20.43
N GLU A 43 -24.73 36.68 20.41
CA GLU A 43 -23.74 37.72 20.72
C GLU A 43 -23.60 37.97 22.22
N GLN A 44 -24.69 37.79 22.99
CA GLN A 44 -24.71 38.02 24.45
C GLN A 44 -24.71 36.72 25.28
N GLY A 45 -25.05 35.58 24.68
CA GLY A 45 -25.12 34.28 25.35
C GLY A 45 -26.36 34.06 26.23
N TYR A 46 -27.25 35.04 26.34
CA TYR A 46 -28.54 34.97 27.05
C TYR A 46 -29.55 35.88 26.34
N LEU A 47 -30.82 35.80 26.73
CA LEU A 47 -31.89 36.68 26.26
C LEU A 47 -32.82 37.03 27.43
N THR A 48 -33.33 38.27 27.51
CA THR A 48 -34.27 38.63 28.58
C THR A 48 -35.73 38.46 28.16
N PHE A 49 -36.64 38.33 29.15
CA PHE A 49 -38.08 38.38 28.89
C PHE A 49 -38.54 39.72 28.30
N ASP A 50 -37.84 40.82 28.59
CA ASP A 50 -38.14 42.13 28.02
C ASP A 50 -37.73 42.20 26.54
N ASP A 51 -36.55 41.67 26.17
CA ASP A 51 -36.12 41.55 24.76
C ASP A 51 -37.12 40.72 23.93
N LEU A 52 -37.66 39.64 24.52
CA LEU A 52 -38.69 38.82 23.89
C LEU A 52 -39.99 39.61 23.68
N ASN A 53 -40.44 40.36 24.69
CA ASN A 53 -41.67 41.14 24.60
C ASN A 53 -41.54 42.34 23.64
N GLU A 54 -40.37 42.97 23.51
CA GLU A 54 -40.15 44.07 22.56
C GLU A 54 -40.05 43.59 21.10
N ALA A 55 -39.51 42.38 20.86
CA ALA A 55 -39.37 41.83 19.51
C ALA A 55 -40.61 41.09 18.97
N LEU A 56 -41.56 40.74 19.84
CA LEU A 56 -42.83 40.09 19.45
C LEU A 56 -43.91 41.16 19.19
N PRO A 57 -44.62 41.13 18.04
CA PRO A 57 -45.69 42.09 17.77
C PRO A 57 -46.91 41.87 18.69
N ASP A 58 -47.63 42.95 19.01
CA ASP A 58 -48.76 43.06 19.96
C ASP A 58 -49.95 42.08 19.75
N GLY A 59 -49.91 41.22 18.74
CA GLY A 59 -50.92 40.18 18.47
C GLY A 59 -50.65 38.83 19.13
N ILE A 60 -49.47 38.60 19.73
CA ILE A 60 -49.07 37.29 20.29
C ILE A 60 -49.29 37.28 21.80
N THR A 61 -50.56 37.25 22.21
CA THR A 61 -50.96 37.16 23.63
C THR A 61 -51.40 35.75 24.04
N ASP A 62 -51.30 34.75 23.17
CA ASP A 62 -51.64 33.36 23.50
C ASP A 62 -50.43 32.65 24.14
N ALA A 63 -50.57 32.26 25.41
CA ALA A 63 -49.51 31.63 26.20
C ALA A 63 -48.95 30.34 25.55
N ASN A 64 -49.74 29.67 24.72
CA ASN A 64 -49.32 28.45 24.01
C ASN A 64 -48.27 28.75 22.91
N GLU A 65 -48.37 29.90 22.24
CA GLU A 65 -47.41 30.29 21.21
C GLU A 65 -46.08 30.76 21.84
N LEU A 66 -46.17 31.45 22.98
CA LEU A 66 -45.00 31.89 23.75
C LEU A 66 -44.18 30.69 24.27
N ASP A 67 -44.81 29.66 24.85
CA ASP A 67 -44.08 28.45 25.30
C ASP A 67 -43.50 27.63 24.13
N ALA A 68 -44.15 27.65 22.95
CA ALA A 68 -43.57 27.06 21.75
C ALA A 68 -42.28 27.79 21.29
N ILE A 69 -42.23 29.13 21.43
CA ILE A 69 -41.04 29.94 21.15
C ILE A 69 -39.96 29.68 22.20
N LEU A 70 -40.29 29.72 23.50
CA LEU A 70 -39.35 29.43 24.60
C LEU A 70 -38.77 28.01 24.50
N THR A 71 -39.58 27.01 24.14
CA THR A 71 -39.12 25.64 23.92
C THR A 71 -38.21 25.53 22.69
N ARG A 72 -38.44 26.33 21.64
CA ARG A 72 -37.55 26.40 20.48
C ARG A 72 -36.22 27.06 20.80
N LEU A 73 -36.20 28.11 21.62
CA LEU A 73 -34.99 28.80 22.08
C LEU A 73 -34.15 27.92 23.02
N ARG A 74 -34.79 27.24 23.99
CA ARG A 74 -34.13 26.24 24.85
C ARG A 74 -33.49 25.11 24.03
N ARG A 75 -34.13 24.65 22.94
CA ARG A 75 -33.56 23.66 22.01
C ARG A 75 -32.42 24.19 21.12
N MET A 76 -32.10 25.47 21.23
CA MET A 76 -30.96 26.12 20.59
C MET A 76 -29.92 26.60 21.62
N GLU A 77 -29.99 26.09 22.86
CA GLU A 77 -29.04 26.38 23.95
C GLU A 77 -28.99 27.87 24.32
N ILE A 78 -30.12 28.57 24.16
CA ILE A 78 -30.32 29.96 24.58
C ILE A 78 -31.13 29.96 25.87
N ASP A 79 -30.50 30.41 26.96
CA ASP A 79 -31.17 30.68 28.23
C ASP A 79 -31.95 32.00 28.18
N VAL A 80 -33.19 31.95 28.67
CA VAL A 80 -34.08 33.10 28.81
C VAL A 80 -34.21 33.45 30.28
N ILE A 81 -33.91 34.70 30.63
CA ILE A 81 -33.63 35.14 32.01
C ILE A 81 -34.46 36.40 32.33
N GLU A 82 -34.82 36.59 33.58
CA GLU A 82 -35.47 37.82 34.04
C GLU A 82 -34.44 38.96 34.14
N ALA A 83 -34.82 40.19 33.81
CA ALA A 83 -33.88 41.33 33.73
C ALA A 83 -33.12 41.58 35.06
N SER A 84 -33.70 41.19 36.19
CA SER A 84 -33.10 41.24 37.53
C SER A 84 -32.01 40.19 37.80
N ASP A 85 -31.93 39.12 37.01
CA ASP A 85 -30.96 38.02 37.19
C ASP A 85 -29.80 38.04 36.17
N VAL A 86 -29.78 39.02 35.27
CA VAL A 86 -28.74 39.20 34.25
C VAL A 86 -27.33 39.30 34.85
N ASP A 87 -27.17 40.03 35.96
CA ASP A 87 -25.86 40.19 36.60
C ASP A 87 -25.38 38.88 37.25
N ARG A 88 -26.29 38.08 37.83
CA ARG A 88 -25.97 36.75 38.38
C ARG A 88 -25.59 35.76 37.29
N HIS A 89 -26.25 35.80 36.14
CA HIS A 89 -25.91 34.91 35.03
C HIS A 89 -24.53 35.24 34.42
N LYS A 90 -24.13 36.52 34.43
CA LYS A 90 -22.78 36.93 34.02
C LYS A 90 -21.69 36.45 35.00
N GLU A 91 -21.97 36.45 36.30
CA GLU A 91 -21.07 35.87 37.29
C GLU A 91 -20.94 34.35 37.09
N VAL A 92 -22.07 33.63 37.00
CA VAL A 92 -22.07 32.17 36.80
C VAL A 92 -21.42 31.73 35.49
N LYS A 93 -21.62 32.45 34.37
CA LYS A 93 -20.93 32.10 33.12
C LYS A 93 -19.43 32.35 33.18
N LYS A 94 -18.98 33.36 33.92
CA LYS A 94 -17.56 33.65 34.07
C LYS A 94 -16.84 32.58 34.88
N ASP A 95 -17.49 32.04 35.90
CA ASP A 95 -16.98 30.89 36.66
C ASP A 95 -17.00 29.58 35.83
N LEU A 96 -17.95 29.43 34.90
CA LEU A 96 -18.04 28.26 33.99
C LEU A 96 -17.01 28.31 32.86
N ASP A 97 -16.73 29.47 32.28
CA ASP A 97 -15.70 29.64 31.23
C ASP A 97 -14.29 29.32 31.78
N GLU A 98 -14.03 29.57 33.08
CA GLU A 98 -12.77 29.19 33.75
C GLU A 98 -12.68 27.67 34.06
N GLU A 99 -13.79 26.91 34.03
CA GLU A 99 -13.80 25.44 34.19
C GLU A 99 -13.93 24.64 32.87
N GLU A 100 -14.35 25.24 31.75
CA GLU A 100 -14.48 24.53 30.46
C GLU A 100 -13.19 24.43 29.61
N GLU A 101 -12.12 25.18 29.92
CA GLU A 101 -10.81 24.98 29.27
C GLU A 101 -10.21 23.57 29.51
N GLU A 102 -10.69 22.80 30.51
CA GLU A 102 -10.22 21.43 30.79
C GLU A 102 -10.99 20.31 30.05
N LYS A 103 -11.78 20.59 29.01
CA LYS A 103 -12.36 19.56 28.12
C LYS A 103 -11.84 19.62 26.68
N PRO A 104 -11.68 18.47 25.99
CA PRO A 104 -10.58 18.31 25.06
C PRO A 104 -10.88 18.76 23.62
N GLU A 105 -10.74 20.06 23.34
CA GLU A 105 -10.54 20.56 21.97
C GLU A 105 -9.31 19.92 21.29
N THR A 106 -8.35 19.44 22.09
CA THR A 106 -7.17 18.70 21.65
C THR A 106 -7.47 17.55 20.68
N LYS A 107 -8.67 16.96 20.64
CA LYS A 107 -8.99 15.86 19.70
C LYS A 107 -8.92 16.24 18.22
N LEU A 108 -9.10 17.50 17.86
CA LEU A 108 -8.99 17.95 16.47
C LEU A 108 -7.53 18.30 16.11
N ASP A 109 -6.82 19.00 17.01
CA ASP A 109 -5.40 19.37 16.83
C ASP A 109 -4.43 18.17 16.99
N ILE A 110 -4.86 17.08 17.63
CA ILE A 110 -4.12 15.80 17.71
C ILE A 110 -3.96 15.12 16.35
N LEU A 111 -4.73 15.50 15.32
CA LEU A 111 -4.69 14.85 14.00
C LEU A 111 -3.74 15.54 12.99
N ASP A 112 -3.41 16.82 13.20
CA ASP A 112 -2.68 17.64 12.21
C ASP A 112 -1.16 17.68 12.41
N ASP A 113 -0.62 17.20 13.54
CA ASP A 113 0.83 17.02 13.71
C ASP A 113 1.29 15.64 13.21
N PRO A 114 1.96 15.54 12.03
CA PRO A 114 2.46 14.28 11.51
C PRO A 114 3.58 13.67 12.37
N VAL A 115 4.30 14.48 13.16
CA VAL A 115 5.33 14.01 14.10
C VAL A 115 4.66 13.34 15.29
N ARG A 116 3.63 13.95 15.87
CA ARG A 116 2.84 13.36 16.97
C ARG A 116 2.09 12.10 16.52
N MET A 117 1.54 12.10 15.30
CA MET A 117 0.97 10.90 14.69
C MET A 117 2.02 9.79 14.55
N TYR A 118 3.21 10.09 14.03
CA TYR A 118 4.30 9.12 13.87
C TYR A 118 4.78 8.58 15.21
N LEU A 119 5.01 9.44 16.22
CA LEU A 119 5.41 9.03 17.57
C LEU A 119 4.34 8.13 18.23
N LYS A 120 3.06 8.44 18.04
CA LYS A 120 1.94 7.61 18.52
C LYS A 120 1.89 6.25 17.81
N GLN A 121 2.16 6.20 16.50
CA GLN A 121 2.25 4.94 15.74
C GLN A 121 3.49 4.12 16.12
N MET A 122 4.65 4.75 16.33
CA MET A 122 5.85 4.07 16.84
C MET A 122 5.62 3.49 18.24
N GLY A 123 5.00 4.27 19.14
CA GLY A 123 4.70 3.84 20.51
C GLY A 123 3.64 2.74 20.62
N GLN A 124 2.88 2.46 19.55
CA GLN A 124 1.99 1.30 19.47
C GLN A 124 2.70 -0.01 19.15
N VAL A 125 3.92 0.05 18.56
CA VAL A 125 4.71 -1.14 18.26
C VAL A 125 5.58 -1.47 19.47
N PRO A 126 5.39 -2.62 20.14
CA PRO A 126 6.22 -2.99 21.28
C PRO A 126 7.67 -3.21 20.84
N LEU A 127 8.61 -2.75 21.66
CA LEU A 127 10.04 -3.01 21.44
C LEU A 127 10.31 -4.52 21.49
N LEU A 128 11.10 -5.01 20.54
CA LEU A 128 11.50 -6.40 20.47
C LEU A 128 12.45 -6.75 21.63
N THR A 129 12.30 -7.94 22.19
CA THR A 129 13.32 -8.50 23.08
C THR A 129 14.53 -8.95 22.26
N ARG A 130 15.71 -9.01 22.89
CA ARG A 130 16.94 -9.53 22.25
C ARG A 130 16.77 -10.92 21.63
N GLU A 131 15.90 -11.76 22.20
CA GLU A 131 15.59 -13.09 21.67
C GLU A 131 14.75 -13.00 20.39
N GLN A 132 13.73 -12.13 20.37
CA GLN A 132 12.91 -11.86 19.18
C GLN A 132 13.73 -11.21 18.05
N GLU A 133 14.65 -10.30 18.36
CA GLU A 133 15.59 -9.73 17.39
C GLU A 133 16.44 -10.83 16.71
N VAL A 134 16.94 -11.79 17.50
CA VAL A 134 17.73 -12.92 17.00
C VAL A 134 16.86 -13.89 16.18
N GLU A 135 15.62 -14.15 16.59
CA GLU A 135 14.68 -14.98 15.82
C GLU A 135 14.32 -14.35 14.47
N ILE A 136 13.96 -13.06 14.45
CA ILE A 136 13.68 -12.30 13.23
C ILE A 136 14.91 -12.26 12.32
N SER A 137 16.11 -12.03 12.88
CA SER A 137 17.36 -12.05 12.12
C SER A 137 17.60 -13.40 11.43
N LYS A 138 17.42 -14.51 12.15
CA LYS A 138 17.52 -15.87 11.58
C LYS A 138 16.46 -16.11 10.51
N ARG A 139 15.20 -15.73 10.76
CA ARG A 139 14.07 -15.86 9.82
C ARG A 139 14.36 -15.13 8.50
N ILE A 140 14.95 -13.94 8.57
CA ILE A 140 15.36 -13.16 7.40
C ILE A 140 16.54 -13.83 6.68
N GLU A 141 17.61 -14.20 7.39
CA GLU A 141 18.79 -14.86 6.79
C GLU A 141 18.43 -16.20 6.10
N GLU A 142 17.56 -17.01 6.70
CA GLU A 142 17.05 -18.25 6.12
C GLU A 142 16.25 -18.00 4.84
N ALA A 143 15.34 -17.03 4.85
CA ALA A 143 14.53 -16.68 3.68
C ALA A 143 15.39 -16.14 2.53
N GLU A 144 16.38 -15.31 2.83
CA GLU A 144 17.35 -14.79 1.85
C GLU A 144 18.22 -15.91 1.26
N ASN A 145 18.71 -16.83 2.10
CA ASN A 145 19.46 -18.01 1.66
C ASN A 145 18.62 -18.93 0.77
N ILE A 146 17.31 -19.09 1.05
CA ILE A 146 16.39 -19.83 0.17
C ILE A 146 16.21 -19.14 -1.18
N VAL A 147 16.01 -17.81 -1.21
CA VAL A 147 15.94 -17.04 -2.47
C VAL A 147 17.25 -17.17 -3.26
N GLN A 148 18.41 -17.07 -2.61
CA GLN A 148 19.72 -17.26 -3.25
C GLN A 148 19.88 -18.69 -3.80
N LYS A 149 19.43 -19.73 -3.08
CA LYS A 149 19.44 -21.11 -3.57
C LYS A 149 18.53 -21.30 -4.79
N HIS A 150 17.41 -20.58 -4.86
CA HIS A 150 16.53 -20.61 -6.03
C HIS A 150 17.11 -19.84 -7.22
N ILE A 151 17.69 -18.65 -7.03
CA ILE A 151 18.29 -17.91 -8.16
C ILE A 151 19.49 -18.69 -8.76
N ASN A 152 20.32 -19.30 -7.90
CA ASN A 152 21.48 -20.11 -8.30
C ASN A 152 21.14 -21.38 -9.11
N ARG A 153 19.86 -21.67 -9.37
CA ARG A 153 19.42 -22.75 -10.29
C ARG A 153 19.44 -22.33 -11.75
N PHE A 154 19.28 -21.04 -12.06
CA PHE A 154 19.18 -20.55 -13.43
C PHE A 154 20.56 -20.35 -14.07
N GLY A 155 20.75 -20.79 -15.31
CA GLY A 155 22.03 -20.73 -16.01
C GLY A 155 22.60 -19.32 -16.19
N PHE A 156 21.73 -18.31 -16.39
CA PHE A 156 22.17 -16.92 -16.53
C PHE A 156 22.92 -16.40 -15.29
N THR A 157 22.72 -16.99 -14.10
CA THR A 157 23.46 -16.58 -12.89
C THR A 157 24.96 -16.82 -13.02
N ALA A 158 25.39 -17.87 -13.73
CA ALA A 158 26.82 -18.13 -13.95
C ALA A 158 27.46 -16.96 -14.70
N ARG A 159 26.80 -16.49 -15.76
CA ARG A 159 27.24 -15.34 -16.55
C ARG A 159 27.16 -14.04 -15.74
N ALA A 160 26.07 -13.78 -15.02
CA ALA A 160 25.93 -12.58 -14.20
C ALA A 160 27.00 -12.50 -13.07
N HIS A 161 27.37 -13.64 -12.47
CA HIS A 161 28.49 -13.74 -11.53
C HIS A 161 29.84 -13.39 -12.18
N LEU A 162 30.09 -13.88 -13.41
CA LEU A 162 31.30 -13.58 -14.17
C LEU A 162 31.37 -12.12 -14.61
N ASP A 163 30.30 -11.57 -15.18
CA ASP A 163 30.21 -10.17 -15.63
C ASP A 163 30.46 -9.20 -14.46
N LEU A 164 29.92 -9.50 -13.27
CA LEU A 164 30.12 -8.70 -12.07
C LEU A 164 31.55 -8.82 -11.51
N ALA A 165 32.13 -10.03 -11.52
CA ALA A 165 33.53 -10.23 -11.15
C ALA A 165 34.51 -9.55 -12.11
N GLN A 166 34.19 -9.49 -13.41
CA GLN A 166 34.94 -8.74 -14.41
C GLN A 166 34.84 -7.23 -14.14
N LYS A 167 33.63 -6.68 -13.93
CA LYS A 167 33.43 -5.26 -13.56
C LYS A 167 34.21 -4.86 -12.30
N LEU A 168 34.30 -5.76 -11.31
CA LEU A 168 35.11 -5.56 -10.10
C LEU A 168 36.61 -5.58 -10.39
N THR A 169 37.08 -6.46 -11.28
CA THR A 169 38.49 -6.57 -11.69
C THR A 169 38.93 -5.37 -12.53
N GLU A 170 38.05 -4.86 -13.39
CA GLU A 170 38.24 -3.63 -14.17
C GLU A 170 38.04 -2.34 -13.36
N GLY A 171 37.65 -2.43 -12.09
CA GLY A 171 37.41 -1.27 -11.22
C GLY A 171 36.18 -0.42 -11.56
N ARG A 172 35.30 -0.88 -12.46
CA ARG A 172 34.04 -0.19 -12.79
C ARG A 172 33.04 -0.22 -11.64
N GLU A 173 33.07 -1.30 -10.85
CA GLU A 173 32.22 -1.45 -9.66
C GLU A 173 33.00 -1.33 -8.37
N ARG A 174 32.38 -0.66 -7.37
CA ARG A 174 33.00 -0.48 -6.06
C ARG A 174 32.84 -1.75 -5.22
N PHE A 175 33.96 -2.33 -4.81
CA PHE A 175 34.03 -3.53 -3.95
C PHE A 175 32.99 -3.52 -2.82
N ASP A 176 32.94 -2.44 -2.04
CA ASP A 176 32.07 -2.27 -0.88
C ASP A 176 30.55 -2.25 -1.22
N ARG A 177 30.17 -2.01 -2.49
CA ARG A 177 28.77 -2.10 -2.93
C ARG A 177 28.35 -3.54 -3.22
N VAL A 178 29.28 -4.34 -3.73
CA VAL A 178 29.01 -5.68 -4.28
C VAL A 178 29.27 -6.78 -3.26
N ILE A 179 30.31 -6.65 -2.43
CA ILE A 179 30.87 -7.77 -1.63
C ILE A 179 30.71 -7.57 -0.12
N LEU A 180 30.35 -8.64 0.59
CA LEU A 180 30.22 -8.73 2.04
C LEU A 180 31.60 -8.82 2.71
N ASP A 181 32.18 -7.65 2.98
CA ASP A 181 33.49 -7.50 3.63
C ASP A 181 33.62 -8.30 4.94
N LYS A 182 32.53 -8.42 5.74
CA LYS A 182 32.46 -9.24 6.97
C LYS A 182 32.83 -10.73 6.81
N LYS A 183 32.88 -11.26 5.58
CA LYS A 183 33.24 -12.66 5.29
C LYS A 183 34.66 -12.82 4.70
N ILE A 184 35.42 -11.73 4.59
CA ILE A 184 36.72 -11.69 3.90
C ILE A 184 37.81 -11.20 4.86
N GLU A 185 38.92 -11.93 4.92
CA GLU A 185 40.07 -11.56 5.77
C GLU A 185 40.84 -10.35 5.24
N SER A 186 40.93 -10.22 3.91
CA SER A 186 41.65 -9.13 3.23
C SER A 186 41.16 -8.99 1.79
N ARG A 187 40.83 -7.75 1.40
CA ARG A 187 40.43 -7.39 0.03
C ARG A 187 41.48 -7.80 -1.01
N GLU A 188 42.77 -7.64 -0.73
CA GLU A 188 43.85 -8.05 -1.63
C GLU A 188 43.90 -9.57 -1.84
N ARG A 189 43.74 -10.34 -0.76
CA ARG A 189 43.73 -11.80 -0.80
C ARG A 189 42.54 -12.28 -1.63
N TYR A 190 41.35 -11.68 -1.45
CA TYR A 190 40.18 -11.98 -2.27
C TYR A 190 40.38 -11.60 -3.74
N MET A 191 40.92 -10.42 -4.06
CA MET A 191 41.21 -10.01 -5.45
C MET A 191 42.18 -10.96 -6.18
N LYS A 192 43.12 -11.58 -5.47
CA LYS A 192 44.02 -12.62 -6.02
C LYS A 192 43.31 -13.98 -6.23
N ILE A 193 42.23 -14.25 -5.50
CA ILE A 193 41.43 -15.49 -5.58
C ILE A 193 40.30 -15.36 -6.62
N LEU A 194 39.71 -14.16 -6.78
CA LEU A 194 38.56 -13.91 -7.65
C LEU A 194 38.75 -14.42 -9.11
N PRO A 195 39.88 -14.17 -9.80
CA PRO A 195 40.11 -14.73 -11.14
C PRO A 195 40.16 -16.27 -11.19
N ARG A 196 40.58 -16.92 -10.09
CA ARG A 196 40.56 -18.39 -9.99
C ARG A 196 39.14 -18.92 -9.82
N LEU A 197 38.30 -18.24 -9.04
CA LEU A 197 36.87 -18.57 -8.91
C LEU A 197 36.13 -18.37 -10.24
N CYS A 198 36.41 -17.28 -10.96
CA CYS A 198 35.84 -17.03 -12.29
C CYS A 198 36.16 -18.19 -13.25
N LYS A 199 37.44 -18.58 -13.37
CA LYS A 199 37.85 -19.73 -14.20
C LYS A 199 37.25 -21.07 -13.77
N GLN A 200 36.83 -21.23 -12.52
CA GLN A 200 36.11 -22.43 -12.07
C GLN A 200 34.63 -22.37 -12.48
N VAL A 201 33.98 -21.22 -12.34
CA VAL A 201 32.59 -21.00 -12.77
C VAL A 201 32.45 -21.14 -14.28
N GLU A 202 33.36 -20.54 -15.05
CA GLU A 202 33.44 -20.63 -16.52
C GLU A 202 33.54 -22.09 -16.99
N LYS A 203 34.55 -22.84 -16.52
CA LYS A 203 34.73 -24.25 -16.87
C LYS A 203 33.53 -25.13 -16.51
N LEU A 204 32.90 -24.89 -15.36
CA LEU A 204 31.68 -25.62 -14.97
C LEU A 204 30.49 -25.21 -15.84
N GLY A 205 30.32 -23.92 -16.14
CA GLY A 205 29.28 -23.42 -17.03
C GLY A 205 29.38 -23.97 -18.45
N ASP A 206 30.59 -24.05 -19.01
CA ASP A 206 30.83 -24.71 -20.31
C ASP A 206 30.49 -26.20 -20.25
N THR A 207 30.93 -26.89 -19.19
CA THR A 207 30.64 -28.31 -18.99
C THR A 207 29.14 -28.57 -18.87
N ILE A 208 28.42 -27.72 -18.13
CA ILE A 208 26.96 -27.80 -17.96
C ILE A 208 26.26 -27.50 -19.29
N THR A 209 26.69 -26.48 -20.04
CA THR A 209 26.16 -26.15 -21.37
C THR A 209 26.35 -27.29 -22.37
N GLN A 210 27.52 -27.93 -22.38
CA GLN A 210 27.79 -29.11 -23.20
C GLN A 210 26.95 -30.32 -22.78
N ASN A 211 26.76 -30.55 -21.48
CA ASN A 211 25.93 -31.63 -20.96
C ASN A 211 24.44 -31.39 -21.29
N TYR A 212 23.96 -30.16 -21.16
CA TYR A 212 22.61 -29.76 -21.55
C TYR A 212 22.39 -29.90 -23.06
N ALA A 213 23.36 -29.49 -23.88
CA ALA A 213 23.30 -29.67 -25.33
C ALA A 213 23.17 -31.16 -25.72
N LYS A 214 23.99 -32.04 -25.12
CA LYS A 214 23.92 -33.51 -25.32
C LYS A 214 22.57 -34.10 -24.86
N LEU A 215 22.01 -33.60 -23.77
CA LEU A 215 20.70 -34.01 -23.27
C LEU A 215 19.58 -33.56 -24.22
N SER A 216 19.66 -32.33 -24.75
CA SER A 216 18.69 -31.78 -25.71
C SER A 216 18.71 -32.48 -27.08
N SER A 217 19.86 -33.01 -27.52
CA SER A 217 19.95 -33.83 -28.73
C SER A 217 19.49 -35.26 -28.52
N ASN A 218 19.72 -35.83 -27.33
CA ASN A 218 19.37 -37.21 -27.00
C ASN A 218 18.00 -37.31 -26.31
N SER A 219 16.91 -37.10 -27.06
CA SER A 219 15.51 -37.15 -26.59
C SER A 219 15.02 -38.56 -26.11
N SER A 220 15.93 -39.46 -25.76
CA SER A 220 15.59 -40.78 -25.24
C SER A 220 15.24 -40.70 -23.75
N LYS A 221 13.99 -41.04 -23.40
CA LYS A 221 13.40 -41.06 -22.05
C LYS A 221 14.15 -41.94 -21.01
N LYS A 222 15.31 -42.51 -21.35
CA LYS A 222 16.11 -43.40 -20.50
C LYS A 222 17.45 -42.83 -20.02
N ASP A 223 17.89 -41.63 -20.45
CA ASP A 223 19.18 -41.08 -20.01
C ASP A 223 19.17 -40.44 -18.60
N THR A 224 18.70 -41.24 -17.64
CA THR A 224 18.77 -40.96 -16.20
C THR A 224 20.20 -40.81 -15.69
N LYS A 225 21.22 -41.29 -16.44
CA LYS A 225 22.64 -41.12 -16.11
C LYS A 225 23.12 -39.73 -16.51
N GLY A 226 22.84 -39.29 -17.73
CA GLY A 226 23.12 -37.93 -18.22
C GLY A 226 22.45 -36.86 -17.36
N LEU A 227 21.17 -37.03 -17.03
CA LEU A 227 20.44 -36.10 -16.15
C LEU A 227 21.04 -36.03 -14.73
N LYS A 228 21.43 -37.17 -14.14
CA LYS A 228 22.15 -37.19 -12.84
C LYS A 228 23.54 -36.56 -12.92
N ALA A 229 24.26 -36.71 -14.03
CA ALA A 229 25.56 -36.08 -14.24
C ALA A 229 25.42 -34.54 -14.36
N PHE A 230 24.45 -34.07 -15.15
CA PHE A 230 24.08 -32.66 -15.25
C PHE A 230 23.72 -32.06 -13.88
N GLN A 231 22.83 -32.71 -13.12
CA GLN A 231 22.45 -32.29 -11.77
C GLN A 231 23.64 -32.22 -10.80
N ARG A 232 24.58 -33.17 -10.86
CA ARG A 232 25.82 -33.15 -10.05
C ARG A 232 26.74 -31.99 -10.42
N THR A 233 26.91 -31.70 -11.71
CA THR A 233 27.71 -30.54 -12.16
C THR A 233 27.05 -29.21 -11.80
N LEU A 234 25.72 -29.10 -11.94
CA LEU A 234 24.96 -27.94 -11.52
C LEU A 234 25.04 -27.72 -9.99
N ALA A 235 24.89 -28.78 -9.20
CA ALA A 235 25.07 -28.72 -7.75
C ALA A 235 26.49 -28.29 -7.35
N SER A 236 27.52 -28.76 -8.07
CA SER A 236 28.91 -28.36 -7.84
C SER A 236 29.15 -26.88 -8.14
N LEU A 237 28.55 -26.35 -9.21
CA LEU A 237 28.53 -24.92 -9.50
C LEU A 237 27.79 -24.11 -8.41
N GLN A 238 26.65 -24.61 -7.93
CA GLN A 238 25.90 -23.99 -6.84
C GLN A 238 26.69 -23.86 -5.53
N GLN A 239 27.62 -24.78 -5.24
CA GLN A 239 28.53 -24.70 -4.09
C GLN A 239 29.68 -23.68 -4.28
N LEU A 240 29.88 -23.13 -5.49
CA LEU A 240 30.86 -22.08 -5.72
C LEU A 240 30.29 -20.68 -5.50
N TYR A 241 29.02 -20.42 -5.84
CA TYR A 241 28.43 -19.08 -5.73
C TYR A 241 28.54 -18.43 -4.33
N PRO A 242 28.35 -19.14 -3.20
CA PRO A 242 28.52 -18.54 -1.87
C PRO A 242 29.95 -18.00 -1.62
N LYS A 243 30.97 -18.55 -2.30
CA LYS A 243 32.38 -18.13 -2.17
C LYS A 243 32.68 -16.78 -2.83
N PHE A 244 31.74 -16.23 -3.60
CA PHE A 244 31.84 -14.86 -4.11
C PHE A 244 31.46 -13.82 -3.05
N TYR A 245 30.76 -14.20 -1.97
CA TYR A 245 30.34 -13.32 -0.88
C TYR A 245 29.59 -12.06 -1.33
N PHE A 246 28.72 -12.17 -2.34
CA PHE A 246 27.94 -11.02 -2.82
C PHE A 246 26.88 -10.56 -1.80
N LYS A 247 26.61 -9.25 -1.78
CA LYS A 247 25.56 -8.62 -0.96
C LYS A 247 24.17 -8.90 -1.54
N GLN A 248 23.15 -8.85 -0.68
CA GLN A 248 21.73 -8.98 -1.05
C GLN A 248 21.31 -8.12 -2.26
N LYS A 249 21.82 -6.90 -2.40
CA LYS A 249 21.51 -6.02 -3.55
C LYS A 249 21.85 -6.66 -4.90
N VAL A 250 22.90 -7.48 -4.95
CA VAL A 250 23.29 -8.25 -6.15
C VAL A 250 22.27 -9.38 -6.41
N THR A 251 21.78 -10.03 -5.36
CA THR A 251 20.71 -11.02 -5.47
C THR A 251 19.42 -10.40 -6.02
N GLU A 252 19.11 -9.16 -5.62
CA GLU A 252 17.97 -8.38 -6.13
C GLU A 252 18.17 -8.03 -7.62
N GLU A 253 19.37 -7.61 -8.04
CA GLU A 253 19.73 -7.44 -9.46
C GLU A 253 19.55 -8.75 -10.26
N PHE A 254 19.94 -9.90 -9.71
CA PHE A 254 19.74 -11.19 -10.38
C PHE A 254 18.25 -11.59 -10.48
N VAL A 255 17.42 -11.20 -9.51
CA VAL A 255 15.96 -11.35 -9.60
C VAL A 255 15.38 -10.47 -10.71
N HIS A 256 15.90 -9.25 -10.91
CA HIS A 256 15.50 -8.41 -12.05
C HIS A 256 15.88 -9.03 -13.40
N LEU A 257 17.06 -9.66 -13.51
CA LEU A 257 17.43 -10.44 -14.71
C LEU A 257 16.49 -11.64 -14.92
N ALA A 258 16.05 -12.32 -13.86
CA ALA A 258 15.05 -13.39 -13.97
C ALA A 258 13.71 -12.90 -14.54
N ASP A 259 13.28 -11.69 -14.14
CA ASP A 259 12.06 -11.06 -14.63
C ASP A 259 12.18 -10.67 -16.12
N GLU A 260 13.35 -10.19 -16.55
CA GLU A 260 13.64 -9.90 -17.96
C GLU A 260 13.64 -11.19 -18.81
N HIS A 261 14.34 -12.24 -18.36
CA HIS A 261 14.31 -13.55 -19.00
C HIS A 261 12.89 -14.15 -19.05
N TYR A 262 12.05 -13.94 -18.02
CA TYR A 262 10.66 -14.36 -18.05
C TYR A 262 9.81 -13.58 -19.06
N ARG A 263 10.01 -12.25 -19.18
CA ARG A 263 9.36 -11.43 -20.22
C ARG A 263 9.76 -11.87 -21.64
N THR A 264 11.04 -12.17 -21.87
CA THR A 264 11.49 -12.66 -23.18
C THR A 264 10.90 -14.03 -23.51
N LEU A 265 10.78 -14.93 -22.52
CA LEU A 265 10.08 -16.22 -22.68
C LEU A 265 8.60 -16.04 -23.05
N LEU A 266 7.86 -15.16 -22.37
CA LEU A 266 6.46 -14.87 -22.70
C LEU A 266 6.32 -14.31 -24.12
N ASN A 267 7.23 -13.42 -24.54
CA ASN A 267 7.26 -12.90 -25.90
C ASN A 267 7.50 -14.02 -26.94
N VAL A 268 8.48 -14.89 -26.70
CA VAL A 268 8.77 -16.05 -27.58
C VAL A 268 7.58 -17.00 -27.65
N GLN A 269 6.94 -17.33 -26.52
CA GLN A 269 5.72 -18.16 -26.50
C GLN A 269 4.56 -17.49 -27.27
N GLY A 270 4.41 -16.17 -27.15
CA GLY A 270 3.45 -15.39 -27.93
C GLY A 270 3.74 -15.36 -29.44
N GLU A 271 5.01 -15.27 -29.84
CA GLU A 271 5.44 -15.39 -31.25
C GLU A 271 5.14 -16.81 -31.79
N ILE A 272 5.43 -17.87 -31.02
CA ILE A 272 5.11 -19.27 -31.38
C ILE A 272 3.60 -19.47 -31.57
N ALA A 273 2.78 -18.92 -30.65
CA ALA A 273 1.33 -19.02 -30.73
C ALA A 273 0.76 -18.34 -31.99
N LYS A 274 1.26 -17.14 -32.33
CA LYS A 274 0.86 -16.39 -33.52
C LYS A 274 1.34 -17.05 -34.83
N HIS A 275 2.54 -17.62 -34.83
CA HIS A 275 3.20 -18.15 -36.03
C HIS A 275 3.28 -19.68 -36.09
N ARG A 276 2.25 -20.40 -35.60
CA ARG A 276 2.18 -21.89 -35.61
C ARG A 276 2.55 -22.54 -36.95
N ARG A 277 2.28 -21.89 -38.10
CA ARG A 277 2.62 -22.41 -39.44
C ARG A 277 4.07 -22.19 -39.88
N SER A 278 4.79 -21.25 -39.28
CA SER A 278 6.22 -21.01 -39.55
C SER A 278 7.14 -21.31 -38.37
N SER A 279 6.60 -21.82 -37.24
CA SER A 279 7.32 -22.17 -36.01
C SER A 279 8.15 -23.47 -36.12
N GLY A 280 8.84 -23.69 -37.25
CA GLY A 280 9.76 -24.81 -37.43
C GLY A 280 11.05 -24.64 -36.62
N ALA A 281 11.82 -25.72 -36.47
CA ALA A 281 13.09 -25.73 -35.72
C ALA A 281 14.20 -24.79 -36.27
N HIS A 282 14.05 -24.33 -37.52
CA HIS A 282 14.92 -23.38 -38.20
C HIS A 282 14.30 -21.97 -38.34
N SER A 283 13.12 -21.74 -37.76
CA SER A 283 12.50 -20.42 -37.72
C SER A 283 13.25 -19.49 -36.76
N PRO A 284 13.25 -18.16 -36.98
CA PRO A 284 13.89 -17.22 -36.05
C PRO A 284 13.34 -17.36 -34.63
N VAL A 285 12.06 -17.68 -34.47
CA VAL A 285 11.41 -17.91 -33.17
C VAL A 285 11.90 -19.21 -32.51
N GLY A 286 12.02 -20.30 -33.28
CA GLY A 286 12.55 -21.58 -32.79
C GLY A 286 14.04 -21.54 -32.44
N ILE A 287 14.82 -20.71 -33.14
CA ILE A 287 16.23 -20.46 -32.81
C ILE A 287 16.34 -19.66 -31.50
N LYS A 288 15.62 -18.53 -31.37
CA LYS A 288 15.54 -17.76 -30.11
C LYS A 288 15.13 -18.63 -28.92
N SER A 289 14.14 -19.51 -29.10
CA SER A 289 13.68 -20.45 -28.07
C SER A 289 14.81 -21.35 -27.58
N ARG A 290 15.55 -21.98 -28.51
CA ARG A 290 16.67 -22.87 -28.19
C ARG A 290 17.87 -22.14 -27.59
N GLU A 291 18.09 -20.88 -27.99
CA GLU A 291 19.12 -20.03 -27.40
C GLU A 291 18.77 -19.67 -25.95
N LEU A 292 17.52 -19.32 -25.69
CA LEU A 292 17.01 -19.07 -24.34
C LEU A 292 17.15 -20.31 -23.45
N GLU A 293 16.66 -21.48 -23.91
CA GLU A 293 16.84 -22.77 -23.22
C GLU A 293 18.32 -23.08 -22.90
N LYS A 294 19.23 -22.88 -23.86
CA LYS A 294 20.68 -23.05 -23.66
C LYS A 294 21.28 -22.07 -22.67
N SER A 295 20.80 -20.81 -22.63
CA SER A 295 21.29 -19.79 -21.70
C SER A 295 20.81 -20.00 -20.26
N VAL A 296 19.63 -20.62 -20.12
CA VAL A 296 18.95 -20.83 -18.84
C VAL A 296 19.24 -22.23 -18.25
N TRP A 297 19.65 -23.19 -19.09
CA TRP A 297 19.83 -24.61 -18.79
C TRP A 297 18.57 -25.33 -18.27
N LEU A 298 17.40 -24.84 -18.67
CA LEU A 298 16.08 -25.41 -18.37
C LEU A 298 15.23 -25.36 -19.63
N SER A 299 14.28 -26.28 -19.78
CA SER A 299 13.21 -26.12 -20.76
C SER A 299 12.33 -24.90 -20.41
N LEU A 300 11.59 -24.38 -21.39
CA LEU A 300 10.71 -23.22 -21.17
C LEU A 300 9.69 -23.44 -20.03
N ASP A 301 9.19 -24.67 -19.90
CA ASP A 301 8.17 -25.04 -18.91
C ASP A 301 8.78 -25.14 -17.51
N GLU A 302 9.90 -25.85 -17.36
CA GLU A 302 10.68 -25.90 -16.12
C GLU A 302 11.11 -24.50 -15.66
N TYR A 303 11.49 -23.61 -16.58
CA TYR A 303 11.81 -22.22 -16.21
C TYR A 303 10.60 -21.49 -15.63
N ALA A 304 9.42 -21.64 -16.23
CA ALA A 304 8.19 -21.02 -15.72
C ALA A 304 7.86 -21.53 -14.30
N GLU A 305 7.96 -22.84 -14.05
CA GLU A 305 7.77 -23.42 -12.71
C GLU A 305 8.81 -22.92 -11.68
N GLN A 306 10.10 -22.90 -12.04
CA GLN A 306 11.15 -22.41 -11.14
C GLN A 306 11.03 -20.90 -10.89
N TYR A 307 10.58 -20.12 -11.88
CA TYR A 307 10.33 -18.69 -11.73
C TYR A 307 9.11 -18.39 -10.83
N GLN A 308 8.01 -19.14 -10.98
CA GLN A 308 6.87 -19.02 -10.05
C GLN A 308 7.26 -19.42 -8.63
N SER A 309 8.10 -20.46 -8.48
CA SER A 309 8.69 -20.85 -7.21
C SER A 309 9.54 -19.73 -6.60
N LEU A 310 10.42 -19.10 -7.41
CA LEU A 310 11.23 -17.94 -6.99
C LEU A 310 10.33 -16.79 -6.51
N LYS A 311 9.28 -16.42 -7.26
CA LYS A 311 8.34 -15.35 -6.88
C LYS A 311 7.50 -15.69 -5.65
N SER A 312 7.25 -16.98 -5.36
CA SER A 312 6.62 -17.42 -4.11
C SER A 312 7.57 -17.23 -2.92
N TRP A 313 8.83 -17.66 -3.06
CA TRP A 313 9.85 -17.46 -2.02
C TRP A 313 10.24 -16.01 -1.80
N LEU A 314 10.28 -15.18 -2.86
CA LEU A 314 10.50 -13.74 -2.73
C LEU A 314 9.37 -13.07 -1.91
N ARG A 315 8.11 -13.44 -2.15
CA ARG A 315 6.97 -12.98 -1.33
C ARG A 315 7.07 -13.45 0.13
N LYS A 316 7.56 -14.67 0.39
CA LYS A 316 7.84 -15.16 1.75
C LYS A 316 8.99 -14.40 2.41
N ALA A 317 10.05 -14.07 1.68
CA ALA A 317 11.19 -13.30 2.19
C ALA A 317 10.80 -11.85 2.50
N LEU A 318 9.97 -11.21 1.67
CA LEU A 318 9.41 -9.89 1.99
C LEU A 318 8.54 -9.95 3.26
N ARG A 319 7.69 -10.96 3.40
CA ARG A 319 6.92 -11.23 4.63
C ARG A 319 7.78 -11.61 5.84
N ALA A 320 9.03 -12.02 5.64
CA ALA A 320 9.96 -12.30 6.72
C ALA A 320 10.65 -11.03 7.25
N LYS A 321 10.72 -9.98 6.42
CA LYS A 321 11.26 -8.65 6.77
C LYS A 321 10.23 -7.71 7.43
N THR A 322 8.94 -8.00 7.25
CA THR A 322 7.80 -7.37 7.95
C THR A 322 7.42 -8.14 9.21
#